data_AF-A0A949LCZ3-F1
#
_entry.id   AF-A0A949LCZ3-F1
#
_cell.length_a   1.000
_cell.length_b   1.000
_cell.length_c   1.000
_cell.angle_alpha   90.00
_cell.angle_beta   90.00
_cell.angle_gamma   90.00
#
_symmetry.space_group_name_H-M   'P 1'
#
loop_
_entity.id
_entity.type
_entity.pdbx_description
1 polymer ?
#
loop_
_entity_poly.entity_id
_entity_poly.type
_entity_poly.pdbx_seq_one_letter_code
_entity_poly.pdbx_strand_id
1 'polypeptide(L)'
;MSHQGDLLGSGLVPMNSSSYKTRAFNSINIANLVQSRSISKMLGNGYQRLAWHTDFVSGYTWSSRRWYKFISYGKHHGVDVKVPWEFSRCHQLPHLALCFAGDKSDGKVSGHRYVDEVQNQIIDFVSNNPPSYGVNWRTSMDVAIRASNWVVAYSILKALDVKFKDGFEELYSNSLMSHGRHIANNLEWDPTWRANHYLSNIVGLIFIGASLPDCDEAQGWLAFGVSQLICEVERQVNLDGSNFEASTSYHRLSTEMIVYATAVVLGLGEQRLAHLQNFKTPLTCFRKISNVVDIRLFEGPPGLRGKIPFPPWYFDRLFASAKFVDAVTMPTGHVVLIGDNDSGRFLKLSLTFHGANEAFLHSSSGGYGSLGENLLDHGHLLNAIGGLFETTNSTFSVDKRSADYCIVSALAKGRKAPSPKLDRAGLLYQEETPPDLSRRYDADILNLDYPGASLRSGLFSQAYPDFGLYIYRSDRVYLAVRCGSIGQDGFGGHAHNDQLSITLVVDCNVIINDPGTYTYTRDISLRQRYRSVQAHFAPQVNGLEPGSLEMGLWRLGDEAKAVCLQFDETCFLGRHQGYGENMYRQVRVLDNTIEIKDFWPSGVDFKTLKEQYDSLSERGTLLRFCPAYGVLCE
;
A
#
# COMPACT_ATOMS: atom_id res chain seq x y z
N MET A 1 -13.34 -22.14 -13.91
CA MET A 1 -12.64 -22.28 -12.61
C MET A 1 -13.67 -22.38 -11.48
N SER A 2 -13.30 -22.70 -10.25
CA SER A 2 -14.23 -22.86 -9.11
C SER A 2 -14.67 -21.54 -8.46
N HIS A 3 -14.01 -20.42 -8.78
CA HIS A 3 -14.30 -19.08 -8.23
C HIS A 3 -14.39 -19.07 -6.70
N GLN A 4 -13.36 -19.62 -6.06
CA GLN A 4 -13.13 -19.55 -4.63
C GLN A 4 -11.82 -18.82 -4.39
N GLY A 5 -11.76 -17.99 -3.36
CA GLY A 5 -10.54 -17.29 -2.99
C GLY A 5 -10.62 -16.74 -1.57
N ASP A 6 -9.47 -16.31 -1.05
CA ASP A 6 -9.35 -15.59 0.19
C ASP A 6 -9.10 -14.11 -0.13
N LEU A 7 -9.99 -13.25 0.36
CA LEU A 7 -9.87 -11.81 0.21
C LEU A 7 -10.02 -11.16 1.57
N LEU A 8 -9.12 -10.23 1.91
CA LEU A 8 -9.16 -9.52 3.20
C LEU A 8 -9.21 -10.48 4.40
N GLY A 9 -8.48 -11.61 4.32
CA GLY A 9 -8.39 -12.61 5.39
C GLY A 9 -9.73 -13.25 5.75
N SER A 10 -10.61 -13.41 4.76
CA SER A 10 -11.92 -14.06 4.92
C SER A 10 -11.82 -15.59 4.94
N GLY A 11 -10.67 -16.14 4.57
CA GLY A 11 -10.53 -17.55 4.22
C GLY A 11 -11.16 -17.86 2.86
N LEU A 12 -11.09 -19.12 2.43
CA LEU A 12 -11.64 -19.52 1.14
C LEU A 12 -13.17 -19.43 1.12
N VAL A 13 -13.69 -18.45 0.38
CA VAL A 13 -15.12 -18.21 0.20
C VAL A 13 -15.50 -18.29 -1.28
N PRO A 14 -16.71 -18.79 -1.60
CA PRO A 14 -17.21 -18.75 -2.98
C PRO A 14 -17.46 -17.30 -3.40
N MET A 15 -17.05 -16.94 -4.61
CA MET A 15 -17.21 -15.59 -5.17
C MET A 15 -18.21 -15.56 -6.33
N ASN A 16 -18.84 -16.70 -6.63
CA ASN A 16 -19.80 -16.82 -7.72
C ASN A 16 -21.19 -16.30 -7.34
N SER A 17 -21.91 -15.75 -8.32
CA SER A 17 -23.22 -15.14 -8.13
C SER A 17 -24.28 -16.15 -7.67
N SER A 18 -24.14 -17.43 -8.01
CA SER A 18 -25.08 -18.50 -7.59
C SER A 18 -25.04 -18.79 -6.10
N SER A 19 -23.92 -18.54 -5.44
CA SER A 19 -23.77 -18.72 -3.99
C SER A 19 -24.51 -17.66 -3.19
N TYR A 20 -24.86 -16.54 -3.84
CA TYR A 20 -25.58 -15.42 -3.24
C TYR A 20 -26.95 -15.28 -3.91
N LYS A 21 -27.94 -14.71 -3.22
CA LYS A 21 -29.28 -14.43 -3.80
C LYS A 21 -29.22 -13.28 -4.83
N THR A 22 -28.28 -13.30 -5.76
CA THR A 22 -28.01 -12.23 -6.72
C THR A 22 -28.66 -12.55 -8.07
N ARG A 23 -29.65 -11.73 -8.47
CA ARG A 23 -30.22 -11.78 -9.83
C ARG A 23 -29.49 -10.76 -10.72
N ALA A 24 -28.26 -11.07 -11.12
CA ALA A 24 -27.30 -10.16 -11.77
C ALA A 24 -27.87 -9.35 -12.96
N PHE A 25 -28.78 -9.91 -13.77
CA PHE A 25 -29.38 -9.21 -14.90
C PHE A 25 -30.61 -8.37 -14.56
N ASN A 26 -31.33 -8.74 -13.50
CA ASN A 26 -32.49 -7.98 -13.06
C ASN A 26 -32.08 -6.79 -12.19
N SER A 27 -30.79 -6.61 -11.89
CA SER A 27 -30.26 -5.48 -11.13
C SER A 27 -29.64 -4.39 -12.01
N ILE A 28 -29.59 -4.52 -13.33
CA ILE A 28 -29.13 -3.46 -14.24
C ILE A 28 -30.25 -2.44 -14.51
N ASN A 29 -29.88 -1.18 -14.71
CA ASN A 29 -30.84 -0.12 -15.02
C ASN A 29 -31.30 -0.20 -16.48
N ILE A 30 -32.51 0.30 -16.79
CA ILE A 30 -33.15 0.14 -18.11
C ILE A 30 -32.27 0.70 -19.24
N ALA A 31 -31.62 1.84 -19.01
CA ALA A 31 -30.77 2.50 -20.01
C ALA A 31 -29.57 1.64 -20.45
N ASN A 32 -29.03 0.81 -19.54
CA ASN A 32 -27.87 -0.03 -19.82
C ASN A 32 -28.22 -1.50 -20.12
N LEU A 33 -29.49 -1.90 -19.97
CA LEU A 33 -29.90 -3.30 -19.98
C LEU A 33 -29.66 -3.97 -21.35
N VAL A 34 -29.96 -3.30 -22.46
CA VAL A 34 -29.81 -3.85 -23.81
C VAL A 34 -28.34 -4.14 -24.11
N GLN A 35 -27.48 -3.14 -23.88
CA GLN A 35 -26.04 -3.28 -24.09
C GLN A 35 -25.44 -4.37 -23.18
N SER A 36 -25.80 -4.37 -21.90
CA SER A 36 -25.35 -5.38 -20.92
C SER A 36 -25.72 -6.80 -21.33
N ARG A 37 -26.96 -7.00 -21.83
CA ARG A 37 -27.42 -8.29 -22.36
C ARG A 37 -26.66 -8.70 -23.63
N SER A 38 -26.34 -7.74 -24.50
CA SER A 38 -25.56 -8.00 -25.71
C SER A 38 -24.16 -8.49 -25.36
N ILE A 39 -23.45 -7.77 -24.49
CA ILE A 39 -22.09 -8.10 -24.03
C ILE A 39 -22.07 -9.47 -23.34
N SER A 40 -23.08 -9.75 -22.50
CA SER A 40 -23.20 -11.04 -21.81
C SER A 40 -23.29 -12.26 -22.74
N LYS A 41 -23.68 -12.10 -24.01
CA LYS A 41 -23.69 -13.21 -24.98
C LYS A 41 -22.28 -13.65 -25.39
N MET A 42 -21.26 -12.84 -25.13
CA MET A 42 -19.85 -13.15 -25.43
C MET A 42 -19.21 -14.08 -24.39
N LEU A 43 -19.88 -14.31 -23.25
CA LEU A 43 -19.37 -15.20 -22.20
C LEU A 43 -19.25 -16.64 -22.70
N GLY A 44 -18.17 -17.31 -22.31
CA GLY A 44 -17.97 -18.71 -22.64
C GLY A 44 -19.04 -19.63 -22.04
N ASN A 45 -19.33 -20.72 -22.74
CA ASN A 45 -20.24 -21.76 -22.25
C ASN A 45 -19.74 -22.34 -20.92
N GLY A 46 -20.64 -22.46 -19.94
CA GLY A 46 -20.30 -22.99 -18.62
C GLY A 46 -19.55 -22.03 -17.69
N TYR A 47 -19.31 -20.78 -18.10
CA TYR A 47 -18.75 -19.76 -17.21
C TYR A 47 -19.72 -19.44 -16.07
N GLN A 48 -19.23 -19.53 -14.83
CA GLN A 48 -19.96 -19.10 -13.64
C GLN A 48 -19.73 -17.60 -13.43
N ARG A 49 -20.80 -16.83 -13.22
CA ARG A 49 -20.66 -15.38 -13.03
C ARG A 49 -20.16 -15.04 -11.65
N LEU A 50 -19.48 -13.91 -11.54
CA LEU A 50 -18.93 -13.42 -10.29
C LEU A 50 -19.88 -12.43 -9.61
N ALA A 51 -19.88 -12.43 -8.27
CA ALA A 51 -20.74 -11.60 -7.44
C ALA A 51 -20.14 -10.20 -7.19
N TRP A 52 -19.91 -9.43 -8.27
CA TRP A 52 -19.17 -8.16 -8.24
C TRP A 52 -19.65 -7.09 -7.25
N HIS A 53 -20.92 -7.14 -6.83
CA HIS A 53 -21.52 -6.13 -5.95
C HIS A 53 -21.78 -6.65 -4.54
N THR A 54 -21.20 -7.79 -4.18
CA THR A 54 -21.49 -8.49 -2.93
C THR A 54 -20.26 -8.49 -2.03
N ASP A 55 -20.45 -8.08 -0.79
CA ASP A 55 -19.56 -8.46 0.30
C ASP A 55 -19.88 -9.93 0.63
N PHE A 56 -19.03 -10.84 0.16
CA PHE A 56 -19.23 -12.27 0.32
C PHE A 56 -18.98 -12.78 1.75
N VAL A 57 -18.43 -11.94 2.64
CA VAL A 57 -18.25 -12.24 4.06
C VAL A 57 -19.56 -12.02 4.80
N SER A 58 -20.24 -10.89 4.57
CA SER A 58 -21.53 -10.59 5.21
C SER A 58 -22.75 -11.06 4.41
N GLY A 59 -22.57 -11.35 3.12
CA GLY A 59 -23.66 -11.60 2.15
C GLY A 59 -24.38 -10.33 1.67
N TYR A 60 -23.99 -9.14 2.13
CA TYR A 60 -24.61 -7.88 1.74
C TYR A 60 -24.33 -7.54 0.27
N THR A 61 -25.34 -7.11 -0.48
CA THR A 61 -25.21 -6.79 -1.91
C THR A 61 -25.67 -5.37 -2.22
N TRP A 62 -24.79 -4.58 -2.82
CA TRP A 62 -25.10 -3.24 -3.34
C TRP A 62 -25.84 -3.33 -4.69
N SER A 63 -26.74 -2.36 -4.91
CA SER A 63 -27.52 -2.33 -6.15
C SER A 63 -26.72 -1.78 -7.33
N SER A 64 -26.54 -2.59 -8.38
CA SER A 64 -25.94 -2.18 -9.66
C SER A 64 -26.80 -1.20 -10.48
N ARG A 65 -28.05 -0.94 -10.07
CA ARG A 65 -28.94 0.09 -10.67
C ARG A 65 -28.61 1.49 -10.21
N ARG A 66 -27.96 1.62 -9.05
CA ARG A 66 -27.80 2.88 -8.36
C ARG A 66 -26.65 3.66 -8.98
N TRP A 67 -26.87 4.93 -9.28
CA TRP A 67 -25.80 5.81 -9.73
C TRP A 67 -24.71 5.87 -8.67
N TYR A 68 -23.45 5.76 -9.09
CA TYR A 68 -22.31 5.51 -8.19
C TYR A 68 -22.23 6.50 -7.02
N LYS A 69 -22.46 7.80 -7.23
CA LYS A 69 -22.40 8.81 -6.15
C LYS A 69 -23.43 8.61 -5.06
N PHE A 70 -24.51 7.87 -5.33
CA PHE A 70 -25.54 7.59 -4.34
C PHE A 70 -25.29 6.30 -3.57
N ILE A 71 -24.29 5.50 -3.92
CA ILE A 71 -23.92 4.30 -3.16
C ILE A 71 -23.51 4.73 -1.74
N SER A 72 -24.14 4.11 -0.74
CA SER A 72 -23.86 4.33 0.67
C SER A 72 -23.13 3.10 1.23
N TYR A 73 -22.15 3.34 2.10
CA TYR A 73 -21.40 2.30 2.81
C TYR A 73 -21.05 2.77 4.23
N GLY A 74 -20.53 1.88 5.08
CA GLY A 74 -20.15 2.18 6.46
C GLY A 74 -21.31 2.41 7.43
N LYS A 75 -22.54 1.97 7.08
CA LYS A 75 -23.76 2.15 7.89
C LYS A 75 -24.26 0.88 8.57
N HIS A 76 -23.77 -0.29 8.15
CA HIS A 76 -24.24 -1.58 8.63
C HIS A 76 -23.08 -2.30 9.29
N HIS A 77 -23.27 -2.68 10.56
CA HIS A 77 -22.28 -3.48 11.29
C HIS A 77 -22.01 -4.80 10.57
N GLY A 78 -20.74 -5.20 10.48
CA GLY A 78 -20.34 -6.44 9.81
C GLY A 78 -20.25 -6.37 8.28
N VAL A 79 -20.70 -5.27 7.64
CA VAL A 79 -20.65 -5.10 6.17
C VAL A 79 -19.45 -4.27 5.78
N ASP A 80 -18.60 -4.79 4.88
CA ASP A 80 -17.41 -4.07 4.41
C ASP A 80 -17.44 -3.82 2.89
N VAL A 81 -17.43 -2.54 2.53
CA VAL A 81 -17.43 -2.11 1.12
C VAL A 81 -16.12 -2.44 0.40
N LYS A 82 -15.03 -2.68 1.15
CA LYS A 82 -13.76 -3.06 0.53
C LYS A 82 -13.81 -4.44 -0.09
N VAL A 83 -14.67 -5.34 0.37
CA VAL A 83 -14.78 -6.68 -0.23
C VAL A 83 -15.09 -6.60 -1.74
N PRO A 84 -16.19 -5.96 -2.19
CA PRO A 84 -16.42 -5.80 -3.61
C PRO A 84 -15.38 -4.89 -4.30
N TRP A 85 -14.86 -3.86 -3.63
CA TRP A 85 -13.83 -2.98 -4.23
C TRP A 85 -12.53 -3.72 -4.52
N GLU A 86 -11.92 -4.37 -3.53
CA GLU A 86 -10.70 -5.16 -3.67
C GLU A 86 -10.87 -6.29 -4.70
N PHE A 87 -12.03 -6.96 -4.68
CA PHE A 87 -12.33 -7.98 -5.68
C PHE A 87 -12.39 -7.39 -7.10
N SER A 88 -13.00 -6.21 -7.23
CA SER A 88 -13.11 -5.49 -8.50
C SER A 88 -11.80 -4.85 -8.97
N ARG A 89 -10.74 -4.83 -8.16
CA ARG A 89 -9.39 -4.42 -8.61
C ARG A 89 -8.77 -5.43 -9.57
N CYS A 90 -9.32 -6.65 -9.65
CA CYS A 90 -8.95 -7.65 -10.63
C CYS A 90 -7.48 -8.10 -10.56
N HIS A 91 -6.88 -8.11 -9.36
CA HIS A 91 -5.52 -8.60 -9.09
C HIS A 91 -5.26 -10.04 -9.58
N GLN A 92 -6.31 -10.84 -9.72
CA GLN A 92 -6.22 -12.19 -10.27
C GLN A 92 -5.89 -12.22 -11.77
N LEU A 93 -6.21 -11.18 -12.55
CA LEU A 93 -6.05 -11.25 -14.01
C LEU A 93 -4.58 -11.32 -14.46
N PRO A 94 -3.66 -10.48 -13.93
CA PRO A 94 -2.23 -10.64 -14.23
C PRO A 94 -1.70 -12.02 -13.82
N HIS A 95 -2.12 -12.55 -12.67
CA HIS A 95 -1.73 -13.90 -12.24
C HIS A 95 -2.20 -14.98 -13.22
N LEU A 96 -3.45 -14.93 -13.71
CA LEU A 96 -3.94 -15.87 -14.71
C LEU A 96 -3.12 -15.75 -16.02
N ALA A 97 -2.73 -14.55 -16.42
CA ALA A 97 -1.88 -14.33 -17.59
C ALA A 97 -0.45 -14.91 -17.38
N LEU A 98 0.11 -14.78 -16.18
CA LEU A 98 1.40 -15.40 -15.82
C LEU A 98 1.30 -16.94 -15.76
N CYS A 99 0.21 -17.48 -15.23
CA CYS A 99 -0.06 -18.92 -15.28
C CYS A 99 -0.14 -19.44 -16.72
N PHE A 100 -0.79 -18.69 -17.62
CA PHE A 100 -0.77 -19.00 -19.05
C PHE A 100 0.65 -18.97 -19.62
N ALA A 101 1.47 -17.98 -19.25
CA ALA A 101 2.87 -17.89 -19.68
C ALA A 101 3.66 -19.16 -19.32
N GLY A 102 3.53 -19.61 -18.07
CA GLY A 102 4.16 -20.85 -17.59
C GLY A 102 3.65 -22.11 -18.30
N ASP A 103 2.32 -22.24 -18.46
CA ASP A 103 1.74 -23.38 -19.18
C ASP A 103 2.16 -23.39 -20.66
N LYS A 104 2.23 -22.22 -21.31
CA LYS A 104 2.68 -22.09 -22.70
C LYS A 104 4.15 -22.47 -22.84
N SER A 105 5.02 -22.04 -21.93
CA SER A 105 6.44 -22.45 -21.95
C SER A 105 6.61 -23.96 -21.77
N ASP A 106 5.73 -24.59 -20.99
CA ASP A 106 5.71 -26.04 -20.78
C ASP A 106 5.04 -26.82 -21.93
N GLY A 107 4.52 -26.13 -22.96
CA GLY A 107 3.80 -26.75 -24.08
C GLY A 107 2.41 -27.29 -23.73
N LYS A 108 1.82 -26.86 -22.61
CA LYS A 108 0.51 -27.34 -22.13
C LYS A 108 -0.64 -26.63 -22.84
N VAL A 109 -1.39 -27.38 -23.65
CA VAL A 109 -2.62 -26.90 -24.32
C VAL A 109 -3.70 -26.46 -23.30
N SER A 110 -3.69 -27.03 -22.09
CA SER A 110 -4.62 -26.65 -21.01
C SER A 110 -4.52 -25.19 -20.59
N GLY A 111 -3.42 -24.50 -20.92
CA GLY A 111 -3.20 -23.09 -20.57
C GLY A 111 -4.28 -22.15 -21.13
N HIS A 112 -4.92 -22.50 -22.26
CA HIS A 112 -5.98 -21.67 -22.86
C HIS A 112 -7.16 -21.39 -21.92
N ARG A 113 -7.39 -22.24 -20.90
CA ARG A 113 -8.40 -21.99 -19.86
C ARG A 113 -8.16 -20.68 -19.10
N TYR A 114 -6.90 -20.29 -18.91
CA TYR A 114 -6.54 -19.04 -18.22
C TYR A 114 -6.89 -17.83 -19.10
N VAL A 115 -6.65 -17.93 -20.41
CA VAL A 115 -7.02 -16.91 -21.39
C VAL A 115 -8.54 -16.74 -21.46
N ASP A 116 -9.27 -17.85 -21.49
CA ASP A 116 -10.74 -17.83 -21.46
C ASP A 116 -11.28 -17.21 -20.18
N GLU A 117 -10.68 -17.55 -19.03
CA GLU A 117 -11.06 -17.00 -17.73
C GLU A 117 -10.80 -15.48 -17.67
N VAL A 118 -9.65 -14.99 -18.13
CA VAL A 118 -9.37 -13.55 -18.19
C VAL A 118 -10.41 -12.82 -19.05
N GLN A 119 -10.68 -13.33 -20.26
CA GLN A 119 -11.70 -12.74 -21.13
C GLN A 119 -13.09 -12.76 -20.50
N ASN A 120 -13.50 -13.90 -19.93
CA ASN A 120 -14.82 -14.04 -19.33
C ASN A 120 -15.00 -13.12 -18.12
N GLN A 121 -13.99 -12.95 -17.24
CA GLN A 121 -14.10 -12.04 -16.10
C GLN A 121 -14.21 -10.59 -16.55
N ILE A 122 -13.48 -10.17 -17.58
CA ILE A 122 -13.60 -8.81 -18.16
C ILE A 122 -15.00 -8.63 -18.77
N ILE A 123 -15.47 -9.55 -19.61
CA ILE A 123 -16.81 -9.50 -20.22
C ILE A 123 -17.90 -9.47 -19.13
N ASP A 124 -17.77 -10.32 -18.11
CA ASP A 124 -18.71 -10.41 -17.00
C ASP A 124 -18.74 -9.10 -16.19
N PHE A 125 -17.57 -8.54 -15.88
CA PHE A 125 -17.48 -7.25 -15.21
C PHE A 125 -18.18 -6.16 -16.03
N VAL A 126 -17.84 -5.99 -17.31
CA VAL A 126 -18.44 -4.93 -18.16
C VAL A 126 -19.95 -5.11 -18.27
N SER A 127 -20.43 -6.35 -18.39
CA SER A 127 -21.86 -6.62 -18.52
C SER A 127 -22.68 -6.42 -17.23
N ASN A 128 -22.04 -6.43 -16.05
CA ASN A 128 -22.73 -6.25 -14.76
C ASN A 128 -22.39 -4.93 -14.05
N ASN A 129 -21.43 -4.15 -14.57
CA ASN A 129 -20.96 -2.90 -13.98
C ASN A 129 -20.94 -1.79 -15.03
N PRO A 130 -22.11 -1.36 -15.54
CA PRO A 130 -22.17 -0.28 -16.52
C PRO A 130 -21.50 1.00 -15.97
N PRO A 131 -20.78 1.76 -16.82
CA PRO A 131 -20.05 2.95 -16.37
C PRO A 131 -20.90 3.89 -15.53
N SER A 132 -20.35 4.34 -14.39
CA SER A 132 -21.05 5.22 -13.42
C SER A 132 -22.21 4.59 -12.64
N TYR A 133 -22.34 3.26 -12.59
CA TYR A 133 -23.39 2.61 -11.80
C TYR A 133 -22.85 1.47 -10.93
N GLY A 134 -23.41 1.32 -9.74
CA GLY A 134 -23.00 0.30 -8.77
C GLY A 134 -21.79 0.69 -7.92
N VAL A 135 -21.43 -0.20 -7.00
CA VAL A 135 -20.41 0.04 -5.98
C VAL A 135 -18.99 0.14 -6.57
N ASN A 136 -18.71 -0.58 -7.66
CA ASN A 136 -17.38 -0.66 -8.28
C ASN A 136 -16.97 0.57 -9.12
N TRP A 137 -17.86 1.56 -9.22
CA TRP A 137 -17.58 2.87 -9.80
C TRP A 137 -17.64 3.98 -8.74
N ARG A 138 -17.74 3.65 -7.45
CA ARG A 138 -17.88 4.64 -6.36
C ARG A 138 -16.60 5.42 -6.09
N THR A 139 -15.45 4.77 -6.19
CA THR A 139 -14.13 5.27 -5.83
C THR A 139 -13.22 5.17 -7.05
N SER A 140 -12.60 6.29 -7.46
CA SER A 140 -11.81 6.36 -8.69
C SER A 140 -10.50 5.56 -8.58
N MET A 141 -9.93 5.45 -7.38
CA MET A 141 -8.79 4.59 -7.08
C MET A 141 -9.03 3.15 -7.51
N ASP A 142 -10.15 2.54 -7.11
CA ASP A 142 -10.47 1.15 -7.49
C ASP A 142 -10.69 1.00 -9.00
N VAL A 143 -11.27 2.01 -9.65
CA VAL A 143 -11.43 2.06 -11.12
C VAL A 143 -10.07 2.10 -11.82
N ALA A 144 -9.13 2.89 -11.29
CA ALA A 144 -7.77 3.03 -11.82
C ALA A 144 -6.93 1.76 -11.63
N ILE A 145 -6.96 1.16 -10.44
CA ILE A 145 -6.25 -0.10 -10.15
C ILE A 145 -6.80 -1.22 -11.04
N ARG A 146 -8.14 -1.36 -11.17
CA ARG A 146 -8.77 -2.34 -12.05
C ARG A 146 -8.29 -2.20 -13.49
N ALA A 147 -8.35 -0.99 -14.04
CA ALA A 147 -7.94 -0.73 -15.41
C ALA A 147 -6.46 -1.07 -15.62
N SER A 148 -5.61 -0.78 -14.64
CA SER A 148 -4.17 -1.09 -14.70
C SER A 148 -3.92 -2.60 -14.69
N ASN A 149 -4.61 -3.35 -13.83
CA ASN A 149 -4.54 -4.82 -13.82
C ASN A 149 -5.03 -5.44 -15.14
N TRP A 150 -6.09 -4.88 -15.73
CA TRP A 150 -6.57 -5.29 -17.06
C TRP A 150 -5.52 -5.06 -18.14
N VAL A 151 -4.90 -3.88 -18.14
CA VAL A 151 -3.84 -3.50 -19.09
C VAL A 151 -2.64 -4.43 -18.98
N VAL A 152 -2.17 -4.73 -17.77
CA VAL A 152 -1.03 -5.64 -17.57
C VAL A 152 -1.37 -7.06 -18.03
N ALA A 153 -2.52 -7.59 -17.61
CA ALA A 153 -2.95 -8.94 -18.02
C ALA A 153 -3.08 -9.06 -19.54
N TYR A 154 -3.76 -8.11 -20.19
CA TYR A 154 -3.89 -8.06 -21.64
C TYR A 154 -2.53 -7.96 -22.34
N SER A 155 -1.63 -7.11 -21.83
CA SER A 155 -0.30 -6.90 -22.43
C SER A 155 0.57 -8.16 -22.36
N ILE A 156 0.54 -8.89 -21.24
CA ILE A 156 1.22 -10.19 -21.10
C ILE A 156 0.67 -11.18 -22.14
N LEU A 157 -0.66 -11.30 -22.24
CA LEU A 157 -1.29 -12.22 -23.19
C LEU A 157 -0.98 -11.84 -24.65
N LYS A 158 -0.98 -10.55 -25.00
CA LYS A 158 -0.58 -10.07 -26.33
C LYS A 158 0.88 -10.36 -26.64
N ALA A 159 1.78 -10.15 -25.68
CA ALA A 159 3.19 -10.50 -25.84
C ALA A 159 3.42 -12.00 -26.05
N LEU A 160 2.46 -12.84 -25.64
CA LEU A 160 2.41 -14.27 -25.86
C LEU A 160 1.57 -14.66 -27.08
N ASP A 161 1.35 -13.76 -28.04
CA ASP A 161 0.65 -14.02 -29.30
C ASP A 161 -0.75 -14.64 -29.14
N VAL A 162 -1.44 -14.32 -28.04
CA VAL A 162 -2.81 -14.81 -27.82
C VAL A 162 -3.77 -14.20 -28.84
N LYS A 163 -4.59 -15.07 -29.44
CA LYS A 163 -5.76 -14.67 -30.23
C LYS A 163 -6.98 -14.62 -29.31
N PHE A 164 -7.56 -13.44 -29.19
CA PHE A 164 -8.77 -13.22 -28.40
C PHE A 164 -10.04 -13.57 -29.19
N LYS A 165 -11.16 -13.71 -28.48
CA LYS A 165 -12.48 -13.89 -29.07
C LYS A 165 -12.87 -12.69 -29.93
N ASP A 166 -13.66 -12.94 -30.98
CA ASP A 166 -14.17 -11.89 -31.84
C ASP A 166 -14.92 -10.81 -31.04
N GLY A 167 -14.63 -9.54 -31.32
CA GLY A 167 -15.21 -8.39 -30.62
C GLY A 167 -14.67 -8.13 -29.21
N PHE A 168 -13.82 -9.00 -28.66
CA PHE A 168 -13.26 -8.79 -27.31
C PHE A 168 -12.38 -7.53 -27.22
N GLU A 169 -11.46 -7.34 -28.17
CA GLU A 169 -10.54 -6.18 -28.14
C GLU A 169 -11.28 -4.85 -28.30
N GLU A 170 -12.38 -4.82 -29.05
CA GLU A 170 -13.27 -3.65 -29.17
C GLU A 170 -13.99 -3.37 -27.84
N LEU A 171 -14.61 -4.40 -27.23
CA LEU A 171 -15.25 -4.29 -25.92
C LEU A 171 -14.27 -3.79 -24.86
N TYR A 172 -13.08 -4.38 -24.83
CA TYR A 172 -11.99 -4.04 -23.92
C TYR A 172 -11.58 -2.57 -24.08
N SER A 173 -11.30 -2.13 -25.30
CA SER A 173 -10.85 -0.75 -25.58
C SER A 173 -11.94 0.27 -25.25
N ASN A 174 -13.21 -0.02 -25.61
CA ASN A 174 -14.35 0.84 -25.27
C ASN A 174 -14.58 0.94 -23.75
N SER A 175 -14.34 -0.16 -23.02
CA SER A 175 -14.42 -0.16 -21.56
C SER A 175 -13.28 0.66 -20.95
N LEU A 176 -12.04 0.53 -21.41
CA LEU A 176 -10.93 1.37 -20.95
C LEU A 176 -11.15 2.86 -21.22
N MET A 177 -11.71 3.24 -22.36
CA MET A 177 -12.14 4.62 -22.62
C MET A 177 -13.16 5.10 -21.59
N SER A 178 -14.12 4.25 -21.21
CA SER A 178 -15.11 4.56 -20.17
C SER A 178 -14.47 4.69 -18.78
N HIS A 179 -13.47 3.85 -18.45
CA HIS A 179 -12.69 3.95 -17.22
C HIS A 179 -11.90 5.26 -17.18
N GLY A 180 -11.16 5.59 -18.24
CA GLY A 180 -10.39 6.82 -18.34
C GLY A 180 -11.26 8.07 -18.21
N ARG A 181 -12.40 8.10 -18.90
CA ARG A 181 -13.40 9.18 -18.76
C ARG A 181 -13.94 9.30 -17.35
N HIS A 182 -14.23 8.18 -16.69
CA HIS A 182 -14.73 8.22 -15.32
C HIS A 182 -13.68 8.79 -14.35
N ILE A 183 -12.45 8.28 -14.42
CA ILE A 183 -11.34 8.73 -13.57
C ILE A 183 -11.08 10.23 -13.82
N ALA A 184 -10.95 10.64 -15.08
CA ALA A 184 -10.67 12.02 -15.43
C ALA A 184 -11.76 13.01 -14.96
N ASN A 185 -13.02 12.57 -14.86
CA ASN A 185 -14.13 13.38 -14.37
C ASN A 185 -14.37 13.26 -12.85
N ASN A 186 -13.63 12.40 -12.15
CA ASN A 186 -13.77 12.14 -10.73
C ASN A 186 -12.40 11.99 -10.05
N LEU A 187 -11.44 12.82 -10.43
CA LEU A 187 -10.15 12.87 -9.76
C LEU A 187 -10.36 13.13 -8.27
N GLU A 188 -9.82 12.25 -7.43
CA GLU A 188 -9.79 12.36 -5.97
C GLU A 188 -8.73 13.38 -5.53
N TRP A 189 -8.70 14.52 -6.22
CA TRP A 189 -7.76 15.60 -6.02
C TRP A 189 -8.32 16.66 -5.08
N ASP A 190 -7.46 17.13 -4.18
CA ASP A 190 -7.69 18.31 -3.36
C ASP A 190 -6.37 19.11 -3.27
N PRO A 191 -6.42 20.46 -3.24
CA PRO A 191 -5.21 21.28 -3.15
C PRO A 191 -4.42 21.05 -1.86
N THR A 192 -5.09 20.55 -0.82
CA THR A 192 -4.53 20.25 0.50
C THR A 192 -4.48 18.73 0.77
N TRP A 193 -5.54 18.00 0.44
CA TRP A 193 -5.73 16.59 0.83
C TRP A 193 -5.66 15.63 -0.36
N ARG A 194 -4.46 15.37 -0.86
CA ARG A 194 -4.22 14.36 -1.90
C ARG A 194 -3.13 13.39 -1.47
N ALA A 195 -3.42 12.10 -1.62
CA ALA A 195 -2.63 10.98 -1.12
C ALA A 195 -2.69 9.80 -2.13
N ASN A 196 -2.52 8.56 -1.67
CA ASN A 196 -2.58 7.34 -2.48
C ASN A 196 -3.80 7.24 -3.42
N HIS A 197 -4.97 7.76 -3.04
CA HIS A 197 -6.17 7.79 -3.90
C HIS A 197 -5.93 8.59 -5.19
N TYR A 198 -5.49 9.84 -5.07
CA TYR A 198 -5.18 10.69 -6.23
C TYR A 198 -4.02 10.11 -7.05
N LEU A 199 -2.98 9.60 -6.37
CA LEU A 199 -1.85 8.92 -7.01
C LEU A 199 -2.34 7.73 -7.85
N SER A 200 -3.27 6.93 -7.33
CA SER A 200 -3.89 5.83 -8.08
C SER A 200 -4.63 6.33 -9.32
N ASN A 201 -5.37 7.45 -9.20
CA ASN A 201 -6.12 8.01 -10.33
C ASN A 201 -5.18 8.38 -11.48
N ILE A 202 -4.10 9.13 -11.20
CA ILE A 202 -3.15 9.58 -12.21
C ILE A 202 -2.36 8.42 -12.82
N VAL A 203 -2.00 7.42 -12.01
CA VAL A 203 -1.33 6.22 -12.50
C VAL A 203 -2.26 5.38 -13.39
N GLY A 204 -3.54 5.24 -13.02
CA GLY A 204 -4.51 4.58 -13.89
C GLY A 204 -4.67 5.29 -15.24
N LEU A 205 -4.67 6.62 -15.27
CA LEU A 205 -4.69 7.39 -16.51
C LEU A 205 -3.43 7.17 -17.37
N ILE A 206 -2.25 7.01 -16.75
CA ILE A 206 -1.00 6.65 -17.45
C ILE A 206 -1.16 5.27 -18.12
N PHE A 207 -1.59 4.25 -17.37
CA PHE A 207 -1.78 2.89 -17.90
C PHE A 207 -2.79 2.85 -19.05
N ILE A 208 -3.95 3.50 -18.87
CA ILE A 208 -4.99 3.58 -19.89
C ILE A 208 -4.47 4.31 -21.13
N GLY A 209 -3.92 5.52 -20.97
CA GLY A 209 -3.44 6.35 -22.07
C GLY A 209 -2.28 5.72 -22.85
N ALA A 210 -1.40 4.99 -22.17
CA ALA A 210 -0.30 4.25 -22.81
C ALA A 210 -0.78 3.01 -23.58
N SER A 211 -1.87 2.36 -23.13
CA SER A 211 -2.38 1.11 -23.73
C SER A 211 -3.31 1.31 -24.93
N LEU A 212 -4.01 2.45 -24.99
CA LEU A 212 -4.99 2.74 -26.03
C LEU A 212 -4.33 3.28 -27.30
N PRO A 213 -5.01 3.15 -28.47
CA PRO A 213 -4.57 3.79 -29.71
C PRO A 213 -4.34 5.28 -29.56
N ASP A 214 -3.54 5.83 -30.46
CA ASP A 214 -3.12 7.23 -30.40
C ASP A 214 -4.28 8.17 -30.78
N CYS A 215 -5.06 8.58 -29.78
CA CYS A 215 -6.13 9.57 -29.92
C CYS A 215 -5.94 10.69 -28.89
N ASP A 216 -6.41 11.89 -29.21
CA ASP A 216 -6.21 13.10 -28.41
C ASP A 216 -6.64 12.94 -26.95
N GLU A 217 -7.74 12.23 -26.70
CA GLU A 217 -8.26 12.01 -25.35
C GLU A 217 -7.31 11.13 -24.51
N ALA A 218 -6.87 9.99 -25.06
CA ALA A 218 -5.94 9.07 -24.38
C ALA A 218 -4.54 9.69 -24.21
N GLN A 219 -4.06 10.42 -25.22
CA GLN A 219 -2.81 11.19 -25.12
C GLN A 219 -2.90 12.25 -24.03
N GLY A 220 -4.03 12.94 -23.93
CA GLY A 220 -4.24 13.95 -22.91
C GLY A 220 -4.26 13.40 -21.49
N TRP A 221 -4.84 12.21 -21.30
CA TRP A 221 -4.74 11.49 -20.03
C TRP A 221 -3.31 11.08 -19.70
N LEU A 222 -2.57 10.57 -20.68
CA LEU A 222 -1.17 10.18 -20.50
C LEU A 222 -0.29 11.39 -20.14
N ALA A 223 -0.40 12.49 -20.88
CA ALA A 223 0.34 13.71 -20.60
C ALA A 223 -0.03 14.29 -19.22
N PHE A 224 -1.31 14.41 -18.90
CA PHE A 224 -1.75 14.85 -17.58
C PHE A 224 -1.21 13.94 -16.47
N GLY A 225 -1.33 12.63 -16.64
CA GLY A 225 -0.87 11.64 -15.68
C GLY A 225 0.64 11.73 -15.42
N VAL A 226 1.47 11.86 -16.47
CA VAL A 226 2.93 12.01 -16.33
C VAL A 226 3.30 13.31 -15.63
N SER A 227 2.68 14.42 -16.01
CA SER A 227 2.89 15.72 -15.36
C SER A 227 2.59 15.64 -13.87
N GLN A 228 1.42 15.08 -13.51
CA GLN A 228 1.01 14.95 -12.12
C GLN A 228 1.81 13.91 -11.35
N LEU A 229 2.28 12.83 -11.99
CA LEU A 229 3.15 11.86 -11.32
C LEU A 229 4.43 12.52 -10.83
N ILE A 230 5.02 13.43 -11.60
CA ILE A 230 6.21 14.19 -11.18
C ILE A 230 5.87 15.06 -9.96
N CYS A 231 4.76 15.79 -10.00
CA CYS A 231 4.32 16.62 -8.87
C CYS A 231 4.03 15.80 -7.61
N GLU A 232 3.38 14.65 -7.74
CA GLU A 232 2.99 13.83 -6.59
C GLU A 232 4.18 13.04 -6.04
N VAL A 233 5.19 12.66 -6.84
CA VAL A 233 6.46 12.15 -6.29
C VAL A 233 7.19 13.25 -5.53
N GLU A 234 7.20 14.49 -6.04
CA GLU A 234 7.80 15.63 -5.32
C GLU A 234 7.09 15.93 -3.99
N ARG A 235 5.77 15.72 -3.91
CA ARG A 235 4.97 15.97 -2.72
C ARG A 235 4.95 14.80 -1.73
N GLN A 236 4.74 13.58 -2.22
CA GLN A 236 4.38 12.43 -1.39
C GLN A 236 5.57 11.53 -1.03
N VAL A 237 6.73 11.71 -1.67
CA VAL A 237 7.97 10.99 -1.33
C VAL A 237 8.94 11.97 -0.70
N ASN A 238 9.25 11.77 0.57
CA ASN A 238 10.14 12.61 1.35
C ASN A 238 11.60 12.54 0.85
N LEU A 239 12.46 13.41 1.37
CA LEU A 239 13.88 13.44 0.97
C LEU A 239 14.67 12.24 1.51
N ASP A 240 14.19 11.64 2.60
CA ASP A 240 14.68 10.37 3.13
C ASP A 240 14.12 9.12 2.38
N GLY A 241 13.26 9.33 1.38
CA GLY A 241 12.66 8.29 0.53
C GLY A 241 11.36 7.69 1.07
N SER A 242 11.00 8.00 2.31
CA SER A 242 9.75 7.55 2.91
C SER A 242 8.53 8.20 2.27
N ASN A 243 7.35 7.60 2.44
CA ASN A 243 6.11 8.20 1.98
C ASN A 243 5.51 9.10 3.08
N PHE A 244 4.95 10.24 2.69
CA PHE A 244 4.43 11.25 3.60
C PHE A 244 3.17 10.82 4.40
N GLU A 245 2.56 9.67 4.12
CA GLU A 245 1.35 9.20 4.82
C GLU A 245 1.64 8.56 6.18
N ALA A 246 2.91 8.48 6.56
CA ALA A 246 3.37 7.95 7.87
C ALA A 246 2.84 6.54 8.18
N SER A 247 2.71 5.69 7.16
CA SER A 247 2.41 4.26 7.28
C SER A 247 3.33 3.43 6.39
N THR A 248 3.80 2.30 6.91
CA THR A 248 4.67 1.38 6.16
C THR A 248 3.93 0.66 5.02
N SER A 249 2.65 0.32 5.19
CA SER A 249 1.83 -0.27 4.11
C SER A 249 1.43 0.75 3.04
N TYR A 250 1.16 2.00 3.40
CA TYR A 250 0.89 3.06 2.42
C TYR A 250 2.15 3.50 1.69
N HIS A 251 3.32 3.45 2.35
CA HIS A 251 4.60 3.56 1.66
C HIS A 251 4.74 2.49 0.57
N ARG A 252 4.39 1.23 0.86
CA ARG A 252 4.43 0.16 -0.13
C ARG A 252 3.51 0.47 -1.31
N LEU A 253 2.23 0.71 -1.05
CA LEU A 253 1.22 0.93 -2.09
C LEU A 253 1.59 2.11 -3.01
N SER A 254 1.94 3.25 -2.43
CA SER A 254 2.29 4.46 -3.17
C SER A 254 3.58 4.28 -3.97
N THR A 255 4.61 3.66 -3.39
CA THR A 255 5.87 3.39 -4.11
C THR A 255 5.66 2.39 -5.25
N GLU A 256 4.85 1.35 -5.03
CA GLU A 256 4.49 0.38 -6.07
C GLU A 256 3.84 1.07 -7.29
N MET A 257 2.86 1.94 -7.06
CA MET A 257 2.23 2.74 -8.11
C MET A 257 3.24 3.59 -8.88
N ILE A 258 4.15 4.26 -8.16
CA ILE A 258 5.19 5.08 -8.77
C ILE A 258 6.08 4.21 -9.66
N VAL A 259 6.63 3.10 -9.16
CA VAL A 259 7.51 2.19 -9.89
C VAL A 259 6.88 1.71 -11.20
N TYR A 260 5.66 1.18 -11.13
CA TYR A 260 4.99 0.66 -12.29
C TYR A 260 4.64 1.75 -13.32
N ALA A 261 4.23 2.93 -12.87
CA ALA A 261 3.99 4.07 -13.74
C ALA A 261 5.28 4.57 -14.41
N THR A 262 6.38 4.69 -13.65
CA THR A 262 7.71 5.04 -14.18
C THR A 262 8.11 4.05 -15.26
N ALA A 263 7.93 2.75 -15.03
CA ALA A 263 8.28 1.70 -15.99
C ALA A 263 7.49 1.85 -17.30
N VAL A 264 6.17 2.05 -17.23
CA VAL A 264 5.32 2.30 -18.42
C VAL A 264 5.82 3.51 -19.20
N VAL A 265 6.12 4.61 -18.52
CA VAL A 265 6.55 5.87 -19.15
C VAL A 265 7.93 5.72 -19.79
N LEU A 266 8.87 5.02 -19.15
CA LEU A 266 10.19 4.73 -19.74
C LEU A 266 10.10 3.81 -20.96
N GLY A 267 9.06 2.97 -21.02
CA GLY A 267 8.75 2.09 -22.15
C GLY A 267 8.10 2.77 -23.35
N LEU A 268 7.64 4.03 -23.23
CA LEU A 268 7.01 4.75 -24.33
C LEU A 268 7.96 4.90 -25.52
N GLY A 269 7.41 4.82 -26.74
CA GLY A 269 8.16 5.12 -27.95
C GLY A 269 8.42 6.62 -28.11
N GLU A 270 9.41 6.98 -28.94
CA GLU A 270 9.82 8.38 -29.17
C GLU A 270 8.66 9.29 -29.58
N GLN A 271 7.77 8.81 -30.45
CA GLN A 271 6.58 9.56 -30.88
C GLN A 271 5.66 9.92 -29.70
N ARG A 272 5.37 8.95 -28.83
CA ARG A 272 4.53 9.17 -27.65
C ARG A 272 5.19 10.14 -26.67
N LEU A 273 6.51 10.02 -26.46
CA LEU A 273 7.29 10.95 -25.62
C LEU A 273 7.26 12.39 -26.18
N ALA A 274 7.39 12.56 -27.50
CA ALA A 274 7.32 13.86 -28.14
C ALA A 274 5.93 14.51 -28.00
N HIS A 275 4.86 13.73 -28.02
CA HIS A 275 3.50 14.24 -27.77
C HIS A 275 3.32 14.76 -26.34
N LEU A 276 3.96 14.15 -25.33
CA LEU A 276 3.91 14.64 -23.95
C LEU A 276 4.37 16.10 -23.83
N GLN A 277 5.46 16.45 -24.52
CA GLN A 277 6.05 17.80 -24.48
C GLN A 277 5.16 18.85 -25.18
N ASN A 278 4.43 18.45 -26.22
CA ASN A 278 3.64 19.34 -27.05
C ASN A 278 2.18 19.47 -26.61
N PHE A 279 1.78 18.78 -25.53
CA PHE A 279 0.40 18.75 -25.08
C PHE A 279 0.02 20.07 -24.39
N LYS A 280 -0.78 20.90 -25.08
CA LYS A 280 -1.09 22.29 -24.68
C LYS A 280 -2.47 22.49 -24.04
N THR A 281 -3.26 21.46 -23.81
CA THR A 281 -4.66 21.66 -23.36
C THR A 281 -5.05 20.66 -22.28
N PRO A 282 -5.24 21.06 -21.02
CA PRO A 282 -5.95 20.20 -20.10
C PRO A 282 -7.34 20.00 -20.69
N LEU A 283 -7.76 18.74 -20.87
CA LEU A 283 -9.17 18.40 -21.08
C LEU A 283 -10.00 19.24 -20.10
N THR A 284 -11.19 19.71 -20.49
CA THR A 284 -12.02 20.61 -19.67
C THR A 284 -12.20 20.12 -18.22
N CYS A 285 -12.17 18.80 -18.01
CA CYS A 285 -12.21 18.15 -16.70
C CYS A 285 -11.01 18.46 -15.78
N PHE A 286 -9.84 18.84 -16.32
CA PHE A 286 -8.61 19.12 -15.55
C PHE A 286 -8.41 20.60 -15.21
N ARG A 287 -9.29 21.50 -15.69
CA ARG A 287 -9.15 22.96 -15.50
C ARG A 287 -9.11 23.43 -14.04
N LYS A 288 -9.55 22.59 -13.09
CA LYS A 288 -9.55 22.90 -11.66
C LYS A 288 -8.21 22.64 -10.97
N ILE A 289 -7.26 22.01 -11.65
CA ILE A 289 -5.98 21.60 -11.08
C ILE A 289 -4.95 22.68 -11.44
N SER A 290 -4.53 23.44 -10.43
CA SER A 290 -3.68 24.62 -10.60
C SER A 290 -2.18 24.31 -10.69
N ASN A 291 -1.76 23.09 -10.32
CA ASN A 291 -0.37 22.66 -10.26
C ASN A 291 0.02 21.74 -11.44
N VAL A 292 -0.60 21.89 -12.61
CA VAL A 292 -0.16 21.17 -13.81
C VAL A 292 1.14 21.80 -14.31
N VAL A 293 2.20 20.99 -14.37
CA VAL A 293 3.52 21.42 -14.84
C VAL A 293 3.74 21.03 -16.30
N ASP A 294 4.42 21.89 -17.05
CA ASP A 294 4.88 21.56 -18.40
C ASP A 294 5.87 20.39 -18.34
N ILE A 295 5.66 19.39 -19.19
CA ILE A 295 6.55 18.23 -19.26
C ILE A 295 7.83 18.64 -20.00
N ARG A 296 8.93 18.69 -19.25
CA ARG A 296 10.27 18.88 -19.81
C ARG A 296 10.93 17.53 -20.03
N LEU A 297 11.62 17.40 -21.16
CA LEU A 297 12.41 16.21 -21.45
C LEU A 297 13.88 16.44 -21.06
N PHE A 298 14.39 15.56 -20.21
CA PHE A 298 15.77 15.54 -19.73
C PHE A 298 16.58 14.52 -20.51
N GLU A 299 17.90 14.73 -20.63
CA GLU A 299 18.79 13.64 -21.05
C GLU A 299 18.83 12.59 -19.95
N GLY A 300 18.52 11.34 -20.32
CA GLY A 300 18.55 10.24 -19.36
C GLY A 300 19.98 9.92 -18.91
N PRO A 301 20.17 9.49 -17.65
CA PRO A 301 21.46 9.01 -17.16
C PRO A 301 21.92 7.74 -17.91
N PRO A 302 23.17 7.27 -17.71
CA PRO A 302 23.63 5.97 -18.22
C PRO A 302 22.60 4.86 -17.96
N GLY A 303 22.35 4.00 -18.95
CA GLY A 303 21.31 2.95 -18.88
C GLY A 303 19.88 3.41 -19.22
N LEU A 304 19.59 4.72 -19.13
CA LEU A 304 18.34 5.36 -19.59
C LEU A 304 18.54 6.21 -20.85
N ARG A 305 19.39 5.78 -21.80
CA ARG A 305 19.75 6.55 -23.01
C ARG A 305 18.54 7.21 -23.69
N GLY A 306 18.73 8.44 -24.18
CA GLY A 306 17.70 9.25 -24.84
C GLY A 306 16.93 10.15 -23.88
N LYS A 307 15.94 10.86 -24.42
CA LYS A 307 15.10 11.81 -23.68
C LYS A 307 14.09 11.09 -22.78
N ILE A 308 13.91 11.56 -21.55
CA ILE A 308 12.90 11.07 -20.60
C ILE A 308 12.18 12.25 -19.91
N PRO A 309 10.92 12.09 -19.47
CA PRO A 309 10.17 13.17 -18.85
C PRO A 309 10.48 13.35 -17.35
N PHE A 310 11.32 12.50 -16.77
CA PHE A 310 11.63 12.51 -15.34
C PHE A 310 12.88 13.33 -15.03
N PRO A 311 12.82 14.27 -14.07
CA PRO A 311 13.99 15.02 -13.63
C PRO A 311 14.97 14.13 -12.85
N PRO A 312 16.27 14.48 -12.76
CA PRO A 312 17.28 13.64 -12.09
C PRO A 312 16.93 13.25 -10.64
N TRP A 313 16.41 14.20 -9.84
CA TRP A 313 16.05 13.96 -8.43
C TRP A 313 14.98 12.88 -8.25
N TYR A 314 14.19 12.60 -9.29
CA TYR A 314 13.11 11.62 -9.26
C TYR A 314 13.63 10.21 -8.95
N PHE A 315 14.72 9.82 -9.61
CA PHE A 315 15.32 8.50 -9.41
C PHE A 315 16.04 8.39 -8.07
N ASP A 316 16.59 9.51 -7.55
CA ASP A 316 17.18 9.55 -6.21
C ASP A 316 16.12 9.25 -5.13
N ARG A 317 14.95 9.89 -5.22
CA ARG A 317 13.84 9.62 -4.29
C ARG A 317 13.32 8.20 -4.41
N LEU A 318 13.14 7.69 -5.62
CA LEU A 318 12.66 6.34 -5.83
C LEU A 318 13.65 5.28 -5.30
N PHE A 319 14.95 5.50 -5.47
CA PHE A 319 15.96 4.61 -4.89
C PHE A 319 16.03 4.74 -3.37
N ALA A 320 15.83 5.93 -2.82
CA ALA A 320 15.72 6.15 -1.38
C ALA A 320 14.50 5.40 -0.80
N SER A 321 13.38 5.33 -1.51
CA SER A 321 12.22 4.52 -1.11
C SER A 321 12.58 3.03 -0.97
N ALA A 322 13.39 2.46 -1.86
CA ALA A 322 13.88 1.09 -1.70
C ALA A 322 14.73 0.92 -0.43
N LYS A 323 15.59 1.89 -0.12
CA LYS A 323 16.37 1.89 1.12
C LYS A 323 15.47 1.94 2.36
N PHE A 324 14.39 2.72 2.31
CA PHE A 324 13.41 2.74 3.40
C PHE A 324 12.73 1.38 3.58
N VAL A 325 12.30 0.73 2.50
CA VAL A 325 11.71 -0.64 2.57
C VAL A 325 12.68 -1.63 3.21
N ASP A 326 13.95 -1.63 2.78
CA ASP A 326 14.99 -2.49 3.35
C ASP A 326 15.23 -2.21 4.84
N ALA A 327 15.25 -0.93 5.22
CA ALA A 327 15.46 -0.52 6.60
C ALA A 327 14.30 -0.92 7.51
N VAL A 328 13.05 -0.80 7.06
CA VAL A 328 11.86 -1.19 7.85
C VAL A 328 11.57 -2.69 7.83
N THR A 329 12.32 -3.48 7.05
CA THR A 329 12.19 -4.94 7.02
C THR A 329 12.97 -5.56 8.18
N MET A 330 12.24 -6.18 9.10
CA MET A 330 12.79 -6.86 10.27
C MET A 330 13.51 -8.16 9.85
N PRO A 331 14.39 -8.73 10.71
CA PRO A 331 15.04 -10.01 10.45
C PRO A 331 14.07 -11.19 10.24
N THR A 332 12.82 -11.07 10.70
CA THR A 332 11.75 -12.06 10.43
C THR A 332 11.27 -12.04 8.98
N GLY A 333 11.63 -11.03 8.19
CA GLY A 333 11.13 -10.77 6.84
C GLY A 333 9.85 -9.93 6.80
N HIS A 334 9.23 -9.64 7.95
CA HIS A 334 8.08 -8.75 8.06
C HIS A 334 8.53 -7.30 8.18
N VAL A 335 7.75 -6.36 7.68
CA VAL A 335 7.98 -4.93 7.95
C VAL A 335 7.53 -4.52 9.35
N VAL A 336 8.15 -3.48 9.89
CA VAL A 336 7.65 -2.77 11.07
C VAL A 336 6.25 -2.24 10.78
N LEU A 337 5.37 -2.37 11.77
CA LEU A 337 3.98 -1.96 11.70
C LEU A 337 3.85 -0.55 12.28
N ILE A 338 3.71 0.45 11.40
CA ILE A 338 3.45 1.84 11.79
C ILE A 338 2.16 2.31 11.12
N GLY A 339 1.26 2.85 11.94
CA GLY A 339 -0.04 3.31 11.49
C GLY A 339 -0.87 2.20 10.83
N ASP A 340 -1.58 2.57 9.79
CA ASP A 340 -2.48 1.68 9.09
C ASP A 340 -1.75 0.67 8.22
N ASN A 341 -2.02 -0.60 8.47
CA ASN A 341 -1.48 -1.74 7.75
C ASN A 341 -2.53 -2.28 6.78
N ASP A 342 -2.79 -1.53 5.72
CA ASP A 342 -3.76 -1.91 4.69
C ASP A 342 -3.23 -3.02 3.75
N SER A 343 -4.12 -3.90 3.28
CA SER A 343 -3.77 -4.94 2.30
C SER A 343 -3.66 -4.45 0.86
N GLY A 344 -3.87 -3.15 0.62
CA GLY A 344 -3.86 -2.51 -0.68
C GLY A 344 -2.57 -2.77 -1.46
N ARG A 345 -2.76 -3.15 -2.72
CA ARG A 345 -1.72 -3.39 -3.74
C ARG A 345 -2.18 -2.75 -5.04
N PHE A 346 -1.25 -2.34 -5.89
CA PHE A 346 -1.55 -1.84 -7.22
C PHE A 346 -1.57 -2.99 -8.24
N LEU A 347 -0.57 -3.87 -8.18
CA LEU A 347 -0.46 -5.14 -8.88
C LEU A 347 -0.01 -6.21 -7.89
N LYS A 348 -0.75 -7.32 -7.81
CA LYS A 348 -0.26 -8.52 -7.13
C LYS A 348 0.29 -9.45 -8.22
N LEU A 349 1.61 -9.57 -8.32
CA LEU A 349 2.28 -10.43 -9.32
C LEU A 349 3.04 -11.59 -8.67
N SER A 350 3.76 -11.30 -7.58
CA SER A 350 4.32 -12.31 -6.69
C SER A 350 3.40 -12.49 -5.48
N LEU A 351 3.02 -13.73 -5.22
CA LEU A 351 2.30 -14.12 -4.02
C LEU A 351 3.30 -14.64 -2.99
N THR A 352 3.36 -13.96 -1.86
CA THR A 352 4.10 -14.40 -0.67
C THR A 352 3.09 -15.06 0.26
N PHE A 353 3.40 -16.24 0.79
CA PHE A 353 2.51 -16.97 1.70
C PHE A 353 3.22 -17.18 3.04
N HIS A 354 2.45 -17.18 4.12
CA HIS A 354 2.99 -17.51 5.44
C HIS A 354 3.54 -18.94 5.47
N GLY A 355 4.68 -19.13 6.14
CA GLY A 355 5.22 -20.46 6.39
C GLY A 355 4.26 -21.30 7.25
N ALA A 356 4.39 -22.63 7.20
CA ALA A 356 3.52 -23.56 7.94
C ALA A 356 3.44 -23.29 9.45
N ASN A 357 4.50 -22.71 10.04
CA ASN A 357 4.55 -22.35 11.47
C ASN A 357 3.93 -20.97 11.79
N GLU A 358 3.81 -20.06 10.82
CA GLU A 358 3.14 -18.76 10.99
C GLU A 358 1.64 -18.84 10.70
N ALA A 359 1.21 -19.86 9.94
CA ALA A 359 -0.18 -20.09 9.57
C ALA A 359 -1.13 -20.19 10.79
N PHE A 360 -0.61 -20.63 11.95
CA PHE A 360 -1.38 -20.75 13.20
C PHE A 360 -1.74 -19.40 13.85
N LEU A 361 -0.95 -18.35 13.60
CA LEU A 361 -1.22 -16.99 14.11
C LEU A 361 -2.27 -16.25 13.26
N HIS A 362 -2.46 -16.69 12.01
CA HIS A 362 -3.31 -16.00 11.01
C HIS A 362 -4.54 -16.81 10.56
N SER A 363 -4.68 -18.09 10.94
CA SER A 363 -5.81 -18.91 10.52
C SER A 363 -7.05 -18.65 11.36
N SER A 364 -7.96 -17.83 10.84
CA SER A 364 -9.28 -17.61 11.44
C SER A 364 -10.37 -18.57 10.94
N SER A 365 -10.01 -19.61 10.19
CA SER A 365 -10.92 -20.68 9.80
C SER A 365 -10.19 -22.02 9.69
N GLY A 366 -10.65 -23.00 10.45
CA GLY A 366 -10.14 -24.37 10.38
C GLY A 366 -10.26 -24.93 8.96
N GLY A 367 -9.15 -25.43 8.42
CA GLY A 367 -9.16 -26.28 7.23
C GLY A 367 -7.94 -26.17 6.31
N TYR A 368 -7.29 -25.01 6.21
CA TYR A 368 -6.15 -24.82 5.29
C TYR A 368 -5.09 -23.88 5.89
N GLY A 369 -4.35 -24.37 6.90
CA GLY A 369 -3.15 -23.70 7.39
C GLY A 369 -2.03 -23.79 6.34
N SER A 370 -1.80 -22.69 5.59
CA SER A 370 -0.59 -22.35 4.78
C SER A 370 -0.86 -21.44 3.56
N LEU A 371 -2.11 -21.12 3.21
CA LEU A 371 -2.45 -20.38 1.97
C LEU A 371 -2.77 -18.89 2.15
N GLY A 372 -2.57 -18.32 3.33
CA GLY A 372 -2.78 -16.87 3.56
C GLY A 372 -1.62 -16.04 2.98
N GLU A 373 -1.94 -14.98 2.23
CA GLU A 373 -0.95 -14.03 1.71
C GLU A 373 -0.21 -13.35 2.87
N ASN A 374 1.12 -13.38 2.86
CA ASN A 374 1.93 -12.63 3.81
C ASN A 374 2.00 -11.17 3.40
N LEU A 375 1.05 -10.38 3.92
CA LEU A 375 0.92 -8.96 3.61
C LEU A 375 2.06 -8.11 4.17
N LEU A 376 2.82 -8.62 5.14
CA LEU A 376 3.95 -7.94 5.77
C LEU A 376 5.27 -8.15 5.04
N ASP A 377 5.30 -9.05 4.04
CA ASP A 377 6.44 -9.21 3.15
C ASP A 377 6.39 -8.16 2.03
N HIS A 378 7.28 -7.17 2.12
CA HIS A 378 7.43 -6.11 1.14
C HIS A 378 8.56 -6.37 0.12
N GLY A 379 9.14 -7.58 0.09
CA GLY A 379 10.25 -7.94 -0.80
C GLY A 379 9.91 -7.86 -2.28
N HIS A 380 8.64 -8.09 -2.65
CA HIS A 380 8.15 -7.86 -4.01
C HIS A 380 8.34 -6.42 -4.50
N LEU A 381 8.27 -5.42 -3.60
CA LEU A 381 8.51 -4.02 -3.93
C LEU A 381 10.00 -3.75 -4.21
N LEU A 382 10.91 -4.31 -3.42
CA LEU A 382 12.35 -4.25 -3.70
C LEU A 382 12.68 -4.87 -5.07
N ASN A 383 12.02 -5.98 -5.39
CA ASN A 383 12.15 -6.64 -6.68
C ASN A 383 11.64 -5.76 -7.84
N ALA A 384 10.46 -5.14 -7.67
CA ALA A 384 9.89 -4.21 -8.64
C ALA A 384 10.84 -3.03 -8.88
N ILE A 385 11.33 -2.38 -7.82
CA ILE A 385 12.29 -1.26 -7.91
C ILE A 385 13.58 -1.72 -8.59
N GLY A 386 14.10 -2.91 -8.25
CA GLY A 386 15.28 -3.49 -8.89
C GLY A 386 15.14 -3.67 -10.41
N GLY A 387 13.92 -3.76 -10.93
CA GLY A 387 13.62 -3.76 -12.37
C GLY A 387 14.00 -2.44 -13.07
N LEU A 388 14.00 -1.32 -12.35
CA LEU A 388 14.34 0.03 -12.84
C LEU A 388 15.79 0.44 -12.62
N PHE A 389 16.57 -0.28 -11.81
CA PHE A 389 17.94 0.12 -11.44
C PHE A 389 19.00 -0.93 -11.79
N GLU A 390 20.23 -0.48 -12.00
CA GLU A 390 21.43 -1.32 -12.07
C GLU A 390 21.79 -1.83 -10.66
N THR A 391 21.47 -3.09 -10.37
CA THR A 391 21.59 -3.68 -9.01
C THR A 391 23.00 -4.16 -8.63
N THR A 392 24.05 -3.72 -9.31
CA THR A 392 25.42 -4.20 -9.07
C THR A 392 26.03 -3.72 -7.74
N ASN A 393 25.44 -2.71 -7.09
CA ASN A 393 25.91 -2.10 -5.85
C ASN A 393 24.77 -1.75 -4.84
N SER A 394 23.65 -2.47 -4.86
CA SER A 394 22.55 -2.22 -3.90
C SER A 394 22.87 -2.76 -2.50
N THR A 395 22.38 -2.09 -1.45
CA THR A 395 22.46 -2.57 -0.06
C THR A 395 21.42 -3.65 0.25
N PHE A 396 20.43 -3.81 -0.61
CA PHE A 396 19.33 -4.78 -0.48
C PHE A 396 19.39 -5.84 -1.60
N SER A 397 18.83 -7.02 -1.31
CA SER A 397 18.73 -8.14 -2.24
C SER A 397 17.58 -7.98 -3.22
N VAL A 398 17.77 -8.43 -4.46
CA VAL A 398 16.76 -8.40 -5.53
C VAL A 398 16.73 -9.75 -6.23
N ASP A 399 15.58 -10.43 -6.22
CA ASP A 399 15.36 -11.62 -7.03
C ASP A 399 14.96 -11.22 -8.45
N LYS A 400 15.94 -11.26 -9.36
CA LYS A 400 15.77 -10.94 -10.78
C LYS A 400 14.87 -11.92 -11.54
N ARG A 401 14.44 -13.03 -10.91
CA ARG A 401 13.51 -14.01 -11.49
C ARG A 401 12.07 -13.78 -11.05
N SER A 402 11.84 -12.93 -10.04
CA SER A 402 10.51 -12.57 -9.57
C SER A 402 9.67 -11.95 -10.69
N ALA A 403 8.34 -12.15 -10.61
CA ALA A 403 7.42 -11.60 -11.59
C ALA A 403 7.45 -10.06 -11.59
N ASP A 404 7.51 -9.43 -10.41
CA ASP A 404 7.59 -7.97 -10.26
C ASP A 404 8.82 -7.38 -10.98
N TYR A 405 10.01 -7.95 -10.75
CA TYR A 405 11.24 -7.50 -11.45
C TYR A 405 11.10 -7.63 -12.97
N CYS A 406 10.66 -8.81 -13.44
CA CYS A 406 10.56 -9.11 -14.86
C CYS A 406 9.55 -8.21 -15.56
N ILE A 407 8.37 -8.00 -14.97
CA ILE A 407 7.33 -7.14 -15.54
C ILE A 407 7.76 -5.68 -15.54
N VAL A 408 8.33 -5.17 -14.45
CA VAL A 408 8.86 -3.79 -14.43
C VAL A 408 9.95 -3.59 -15.47
N SER A 409 10.90 -4.53 -15.56
CA SER A 409 11.97 -4.46 -16.56
C SER A 409 11.42 -4.52 -17.99
N ALA A 410 10.43 -5.38 -18.26
CA ALA A 410 9.78 -5.48 -19.56
C ALA A 410 9.02 -4.19 -19.93
N LEU A 411 8.24 -3.64 -18.99
CA LEU A 411 7.53 -2.37 -19.17
C LEU A 411 8.51 -1.23 -19.48
N ALA A 412 9.65 -1.17 -18.79
CA ALA A 412 10.71 -0.20 -19.04
C ALA A 412 11.58 -0.52 -20.29
N LYS A 413 11.26 -1.57 -21.06
CA LYS A 413 12.06 -2.05 -22.21
C LYS A 413 13.53 -2.33 -21.87
N GLY A 414 13.78 -2.86 -20.67
CA GLY A 414 15.12 -3.16 -20.16
C GLY A 414 15.96 -1.93 -19.81
N ARG A 415 15.43 -0.71 -19.92
CA ARG A 415 16.12 0.53 -19.55
C ARG A 415 16.23 0.61 -18.03
N LYS A 416 17.41 0.95 -17.53
CA LYS A 416 17.71 1.01 -16.09
C LYS A 416 18.47 2.27 -15.73
N ALA A 417 18.11 2.89 -14.62
CA ALA A 417 18.88 3.98 -14.01
C ALA A 417 20.09 3.43 -13.25
N PRO A 418 21.19 4.19 -13.14
CA PRO A 418 22.27 3.82 -12.24
C PRO A 418 21.79 3.93 -10.79
N SER A 419 22.29 3.07 -9.89
CA SER A 419 22.02 3.22 -8.45
C SER A 419 22.70 4.48 -7.89
N PRO A 420 21.93 5.43 -7.34
CA PRO A 420 22.50 6.60 -6.68
C PRO A 420 23.31 6.21 -5.44
N LYS A 421 24.45 6.86 -5.24
CA LYS A 421 25.19 6.81 -3.96
C LYS A 421 24.50 7.73 -2.96
N LEU A 422 23.61 7.17 -2.16
CA LEU A 422 22.93 7.90 -1.09
C LEU A 422 23.58 7.60 0.26
N ASP A 423 24.38 8.51 0.79
CA ASP A 423 25.00 8.42 2.12
C ASP A 423 24.08 8.96 3.25
N ARG A 424 22.76 8.90 3.06
CA ARG A 424 21.78 9.57 3.94
C ARG A 424 21.24 8.73 5.10
N ALA A 425 21.89 7.61 5.43
CA ALA A 425 21.65 6.93 6.71
C ALA A 425 22.79 7.35 7.65
N GLY A 426 22.74 8.59 8.12
CA GLY A 426 23.76 9.16 8.97
C GLY A 426 23.11 9.97 10.08
N LEU A 427 23.32 9.50 11.32
CA LEU A 427 23.17 10.20 12.60
C LEU A 427 22.50 11.58 12.50
N LEU A 428 21.21 11.63 12.84
CA LEU A 428 20.59 12.89 13.20
C LEU A 428 21.03 13.27 14.61
N TYR A 429 22.00 14.16 14.67
CA TYR A 429 22.11 15.08 15.78
C TYR A 429 21.10 16.22 15.52
N GLN A 430 20.12 16.46 16.41
CA GLN A 430 19.18 17.58 16.27
C GLN A 430 19.42 18.71 17.29
N GLU A 431 18.93 19.88 16.90
CA GLU A 431 19.26 21.26 17.26
C GLU A 431 19.08 21.69 18.73
N GLU A 432 18.47 20.86 19.58
CA GLU A 432 18.15 21.20 20.97
C GLU A 432 18.97 20.36 21.96
N THR A 433 19.65 21.02 22.90
CA THR A 433 20.36 20.32 23.99
C THR A 433 19.34 19.56 24.83
N PRO A 434 19.49 18.24 25.06
CA PRO A 434 18.60 17.47 25.92
C PRO A 434 18.39 18.17 27.27
N PRO A 435 17.14 18.32 27.75
CA PRO A 435 16.89 18.96 29.03
C PRO A 435 17.42 18.10 30.19
N ASP A 436 17.74 18.75 31.32
CA ASP A 436 17.98 18.02 32.57
C ASP A 436 16.65 17.47 33.11
N LEU A 437 16.36 16.21 32.79
CA LEU A 437 15.14 15.52 33.19
C LEU A 437 15.10 15.18 34.69
N SER A 438 16.23 15.25 35.41
CA SER A 438 16.34 14.76 36.79
C SER A 438 15.61 15.61 37.85
N ARG A 439 15.20 16.84 37.52
CA ARG A 439 14.68 17.80 38.51
C ARG A 439 13.18 18.10 38.41
N ARG A 440 12.52 17.76 37.30
CA ARG A 440 11.12 18.17 37.01
C ARG A 440 10.22 17.03 36.54
N TYR A 441 10.78 15.85 36.36
CA TYR A 441 10.09 14.71 35.79
C TYR A 441 10.24 13.51 36.71
N ASP A 442 9.13 12.81 36.91
CA ASP A 442 9.16 11.45 37.41
C ASP A 442 9.67 10.54 36.29
N ALA A 443 10.19 9.36 36.64
CA ALA A 443 10.76 8.43 35.67
C ALA A 443 10.45 6.98 36.04
N ASP A 444 10.28 6.16 35.00
CA ASP A 444 10.24 4.69 35.10
C ASP A 444 11.28 4.09 34.16
N ILE A 445 11.81 2.92 34.54
CA ILE A 445 12.89 2.25 33.82
C ILE A 445 12.54 0.77 33.66
N LEU A 446 12.59 0.28 32.42
CA LEU A 446 12.51 -1.13 32.09
C LEU A 446 13.83 -1.57 31.44
N ASN A 447 14.47 -2.57 32.05
CA ASN A 447 15.66 -3.23 31.50
C ASN A 447 15.26 -4.60 30.97
N LEU A 448 15.58 -4.87 29.71
CA LEU A 448 15.39 -6.17 29.07
C LEU A 448 16.77 -6.78 28.82
N ASP A 449 17.13 -7.80 29.61
CA ASP A 449 18.45 -8.42 29.58
C ASP A 449 18.51 -9.61 28.61
N TYR A 450 19.55 -9.64 27.78
CA TYR A 450 19.82 -10.67 26.78
C TYR A 450 21.26 -11.15 26.93
N PRO A 451 21.50 -12.31 27.56
CA PRO A 451 22.86 -12.84 27.70
C PRO A 451 23.46 -13.20 26.34
N GLY A 452 24.79 -13.31 26.28
CA GLY A 452 25.52 -13.75 25.10
C GLY A 452 26.52 -12.71 24.59
N ALA A 453 26.67 -12.64 23.26
CA ALA A 453 27.52 -11.65 22.61
C ALA A 453 27.01 -10.22 22.86
N SER A 454 27.83 -9.19 22.70
CA SER A 454 27.31 -7.83 22.85
C SER A 454 26.21 -7.53 21.81
N LEU A 455 25.07 -6.99 22.24
CA LEU A 455 24.00 -6.47 21.38
C LEU A 455 24.48 -5.32 20.49
N ARG A 456 25.57 -4.65 20.89
CA ARG A 456 26.22 -3.59 20.12
C ARG A 456 27.15 -4.11 19.01
N SER A 457 27.43 -5.41 18.99
CA SER A 457 28.31 -6.01 17.97
C SER A 457 27.68 -5.87 16.58
N GLY A 458 28.34 -5.12 15.69
CA GLY A 458 27.85 -4.87 14.34
C GLY A 458 26.57 -4.02 14.28
N LEU A 459 26.23 -3.33 15.37
CA LEU A 459 25.09 -2.43 15.43
C LEU A 459 25.36 -1.19 14.57
N PHE A 460 24.42 -0.86 13.70
CA PHE A 460 24.39 0.39 12.97
C PHE A 460 23.02 1.04 13.13
N SER A 461 22.99 2.36 12.99
CA SER A 461 21.78 3.17 13.14
C SER A 461 21.40 3.84 11.83
N GLN A 462 20.09 3.94 11.57
CA GLN A 462 19.51 4.60 10.41
C GLN A 462 18.33 5.47 10.85
N ALA A 463 18.25 6.69 10.34
CA ALA A 463 17.18 7.62 10.68
C ALA A 463 16.41 8.07 9.45
N TYR A 464 15.08 8.15 9.62
CA TYR A 464 14.12 8.64 8.64
C TYR A 464 13.28 9.73 9.30
N PRO A 465 13.81 10.95 9.46
CA PRO A 465 13.16 12.03 10.20
C PRO A 465 11.85 12.50 9.58
N ASP A 466 11.75 12.47 8.24
CA ASP A 466 10.56 12.95 7.55
C ASP A 466 9.40 11.97 7.76
N PHE A 467 9.69 10.67 7.81
CA PHE A 467 8.73 9.67 8.28
C PHE A 467 8.51 9.74 9.79
N GLY A 468 9.59 9.99 10.54
CA GLY A 468 9.67 9.87 11.99
C GLY A 468 9.94 8.46 12.48
N LEU A 469 10.98 7.80 11.95
CA LEU A 469 11.40 6.46 12.37
C LEU A 469 12.92 6.38 12.57
N TYR A 470 13.33 5.78 13.68
CA TYR A 470 14.74 5.69 14.10
C TYR A 470 15.07 4.24 14.39
N ILE A 471 16.03 3.67 13.66
CA ILE A 471 16.25 2.23 13.60
C ILE A 471 17.68 1.91 14.04
N TYR A 472 17.82 0.94 14.93
CA TYR A 472 19.07 0.24 15.24
C TYR A 472 18.98 -1.18 14.71
N ARG A 473 20.01 -1.62 14.00
CA ARG A 473 20.04 -2.95 13.39
C ARG A 473 21.42 -3.60 13.50
N SER A 474 21.43 -4.88 13.81
CA SER A 474 22.56 -5.81 13.75
C SER A 474 22.04 -7.22 13.42
N ASP A 475 22.92 -8.21 13.42
CA ASP A 475 22.51 -9.61 13.30
C ASP A 475 21.65 -10.09 14.49
N ARG A 476 21.84 -9.47 15.67
CA ARG A 476 21.11 -9.82 16.89
C ARG A 476 19.93 -8.90 17.19
N VAL A 477 20.01 -7.61 16.88
CA VAL A 477 19.03 -6.61 17.31
C VAL A 477 18.38 -5.95 16.11
N TYR A 478 17.07 -5.81 16.17
CA TYR A 478 16.34 -4.83 15.39
C TYR A 478 15.44 -4.05 16.33
N LEU A 479 15.66 -2.74 16.44
CA LEU A 479 14.89 -1.82 17.26
C LEU A 479 14.47 -0.64 16.40
N ALA A 480 13.18 -0.39 16.29
CA ALA A 480 12.63 0.79 15.62
C ALA A 480 11.85 1.63 16.62
N VAL A 481 12.06 2.95 16.62
CA VAL A 481 11.36 3.91 17.48
C VAL A 481 10.57 4.89 16.62
N ARG A 482 9.27 4.99 16.89
CA ARG A 482 8.36 5.92 16.21
C ARG A 482 8.46 7.31 16.84
N CYS A 483 8.83 8.34 16.08
CA CYS A 483 8.90 9.71 16.58
C CYS A 483 8.90 10.73 15.42
N GLY A 484 7.76 11.36 15.13
CA GLY A 484 7.73 12.44 14.14
C GLY A 484 6.33 12.79 13.66
N SER A 485 6.23 13.31 12.44
CA SER A 485 4.95 13.74 11.84
C SER A 485 3.95 12.60 11.75
N ILE A 486 2.66 12.85 12.04
CA ILE A 486 1.56 11.91 11.78
C ILE A 486 1.21 11.78 10.29
N GLY A 487 1.98 12.43 9.41
CA GLY A 487 1.81 12.36 7.97
C GLY A 487 0.65 13.19 7.43
N GLN A 488 0.54 13.23 6.10
CA GLN A 488 -0.49 13.97 5.37
C GLN A 488 -0.63 15.43 5.84
N ASP A 489 0.48 16.13 6.05
CA ASP A 489 0.51 17.52 6.55
C ASP A 489 -0.29 17.73 7.86
N GLY A 490 -0.32 16.73 8.75
CA GLY A 490 -1.02 16.78 10.04
C GLY A 490 -2.47 16.26 10.00
N PHE A 491 -2.89 15.56 8.93
CA PHE A 491 -4.20 14.90 8.91
C PHE A 491 -4.23 13.59 9.71
N GLY A 492 -3.14 12.82 9.66
CA GLY A 492 -3.04 11.52 10.32
C GLY A 492 -4.14 10.54 9.92
N GLY A 493 -4.58 10.52 8.66
CA GLY A 493 -5.64 9.61 8.24
C GLY A 493 -5.29 8.13 8.41
N HIS A 494 -4.00 7.83 8.33
CA HIS A 494 -3.41 6.50 8.51
C HIS A 494 -2.54 6.37 9.75
N ALA A 495 -2.42 7.41 10.56
CA ALA A 495 -1.62 7.39 11.79
C ALA A 495 -2.45 6.93 13.00
N HIS A 496 -1.77 6.38 13.99
CA HIS A 496 -2.32 5.99 15.28
C HIS A 496 -1.69 6.86 16.38
N ASN A 497 -2.18 6.75 17.62
CA ASN A 497 -1.58 7.40 18.78
C ASN A 497 -0.35 6.61 19.28
N ASP A 498 0.67 6.51 18.43
CA ASP A 498 1.82 5.60 18.58
C ASP A 498 3.16 6.32 18.77
N GLN A 499 3.15 7.61 19.09
CA GLN A 499 4.37 8.41 19.25
C GLN A 499 5.22 7.89 20.42
N LEU A 500 6.52 7.75 20.16
CA LEU A 500 7.52 7.11 21.03
C LEU A 500 7.31 5.60 21.24
N SER A 501 6.43 4.97 20.47
CA SER A 501 6.33 3.50 20.47
C SER A 501 7.59 2.85 19.91
N ILE A 502 7.84 1.60 20.32
CA ILE A 502 8.97 0.82 19.81
C ILE A 502 8.53 -0.53 19.26
N THR A 503 9.24 -1.00 18.25
CA THR A 503 9.27 -2.40 17.82
C THR A 503 10.64 -2.97 18.15
N LEU A 504 10.69 -4.12 18.81
CA LEU A 504 11.92 -4.76 19.26
C LEU A 504 11.94 -6.24 18.87
N VAL A 505 12.97 -6.63 18.12
CA VAL A 505 13.31 -8.01 17.79
C VAL A 505 14.73 -8.28 18.28
N VAL A 506 14.92 -9.36 19.03
CA VAL A 506 16.25 -9.80 19.50
C VAL A 506 16.43 -11.29 19.18
N ASP A 507 17.54 -11.64 18.54
CA ASP A 507 17.87 -13.00 18.09
C ASP A 507 16.74 -13.64 17.27
N CYS A 508 16.17 -12.86 16.34
CA CYS A 508 15.00 -13.22 15.52
C CYS A 508 13.69 -13.48 16.29
N ASN A 509 13.64 -13.21 17.60
CA ASN A 509 12.41 -13.28 18.39
C ASN A 509 11.77 -11.91 18.49
N VAL A 510 10.49 -11.81 18.13
CA VAL A 510 9.69 -10.58 18.29
C VAL A 510 9.37 -10.40 19.77
N ILE A 511 9.88 -9.33 20.38
CA ILE A 511 9.71 -9.05 21.81
C ILE A 511 8.61 -8.02 22.05
N ILE A 512 8.61 -6.93 21.28
CA ILE A 512 7.60 -5.88 21.31
C ILE A 512 7.23 -5.58 19.87
N ASN A 513 5.94 -5.60 19.56
CA ASN A 513 5.43 -5.29 18.23
C ASN A 513 4.06 -4.62 18.32
N ASP A 514 3.73 -3.87 17.29
CA ASP A 514 2.41 -3.27 17.15
C ASP A 514 1.33 -4.33 16.88
N PRO A 515 0.09 -4.15 17.36
CA PRO A 515 -1.00 -5.09 17.08
C PRO A 515 -1.55 -4.98 15.65
N GLY A 516 -1.26 -3.90 14.91
CA GLY A 516 -1.73 -3.70 13.54
C GLY A 516 -2.99 -2.84 13.44
N THR A 517 -3.85 -3.10 12.45
CA THR A 517 -5.00 -2.22 12.13
C THR A 517 -6.36 -2.90 12.26
N TYR A 518 -6.41 -4.23 12.23
CA TYR A 518 -7.64 -5.01 12.15
C TYR A 518 -8.49 -4.68 10.91
N THR A 519 -9.58 -3.92 11.03
CA THR A 519 -10.52 -3.61 9.94
C THR A 519 -10.96 -2.16 10.01
N TYR A 520 -11.41 -1.59 8.89
CA TYR A 520 -11.77 -0.16 8.85
C TYR A 520 -13.26 0.10 9.07
N THR A 521 -14.15 -0.60 8.35
CA THR A 521 -15.58 -0.28 8.35
C THR A 521 -16.47 -1.37 8.95
N ARG A 522 -15.92 -2.57 9.16
CA ARG A 522 -16.64 -3.72 9.73
C ARG A 522 -17.03 -3.51 11.19
N ASP A 523 -16.08 -3.01 12.00
CA ASP A 523 -16.29 -2.63 13.41
C ASP A 523 -15.45 -1.38 13.75
N ILE A 524 -16.14 -0.24 13.77
CA ILE A 524 -15.55 1.08 14.06
C ILE A 524 -15.01 1.15 15.49
N SER A 525 -15.69 0.52 16.45
CA SER A 525 -15.29 0.58 17.85
C SER A 525 -13.95 -0.12 18.07
N LEU A 526 -13.79 -1.29 17.45
CA LEU A 526 -12.55 -2.05 17.50
C LEU A 526 -11.45 -1.34 16.70
N ARG A 527 -11.76 -0.76 15.54
CA ARG A 527 -10.80 0.08 14.80
C ARG A 527 -10.22 1.20 15.66
N GLN A 528 -11.04 1.91 16.44
CA GLN A 528 -10.57 2.96 17.35
C GLN A 528 -9.70 2.40 18.48
N ARG A 529 -9.99 1.19 18.98
CA ARG A 529 -9.13 0.52 19.96
C ARG A 529 -7.73 0.24 19.43
N TYR A 530 -7.57 -0.15 18.16
CA TYR A 530 -6.25 -0.33 17.55
C TYR A 530 -5.50 0.99 17.31
N ARG A 531 -6.19 2.13 17.17
CA ARG A 531 -5.56 3.47 17.01
C ARG A 531 -5.14 4.12 18.32
N SER A 532 -5.69 3.62 19.43
CA SER A 532 -5.51 4.20 20.76
C SER A 532 -4.10 3.96 21.26
N VAL A 533 -3.56 4.90 22.03
CA VAL A 533 -2.26 4.74 22.70
C VAL A 533 -2.19 3.47 23.56
N GLN A 534 -3.34 2.99 24.03
CA GLN A 534 -3.45 1.77 24.84
C GLN A 534 -3.09 0.49 24.06
N ALA A 535 -3.09 0.53 22.73
CA ALA A 535 -2.69 -0.57 21.87
C ALA A 535 -1.16 -0.64 21.65
N HIS A 536 -0.43 0.43 21.99
CA HIS A 536 0.98 0.59 21.62
C HIS A 536 1.88 0.60 22.86
N PHE A 537 3.11 0.09 22.73
CA PHE A 537 4.12 0.26 23.77
C PHE A 537 4.68 1.68 23.72
N ALA A 538 3.92 2.67 24.20
CA ALA A 538 4.23 4.10 24.16
C ALA A 538 3.93 4.76 25.52
N PRO A 539 4.47 5.95 25.84
CA PRO A 539 4.13 6.66 27.07
C PRO A 539 2.61 6.87 27.21
N GLN A 540 2.03 6.39 28.31
CA GLN A 540 0.58 6.32 28.51
C GLN A 540 0.16 7.06 29.79
N VAL A 541 -0.77 8.01 29.64
CA VAL A 541 -1.50 8.59 30.78
C VAL A 541 -2.85 7.89 30.89
N ASN A 542 -3.19 7.42 32.09
CA ASN A 542 -4.41 6.65 32.32
C ASN A 542 -5.66 7.41 31.90
N GLY A 543 -6.48 6.79 31.04
CA GLY A 543 -7.75 7.34 30.57
C GLY A 543 -7.64 8.47 29.54
N LEU A 544 -6.45 8.82 29.06
CA LEU A 544 -6.24 9.89 28.09
C LEU A 544 -5.58 9.42 26.80
N GLU A 545 -6.01 10.00 25.68
CA GLU A 545 -5.35 9.86 24.38
C GLU A 545 -4.44 11.07 24.12
N PRO A 546 -3.23 10.87 23.56
CA PRO A 546 -2.32 11.96 23.23
C PRO A 546 -2.76 12.73 21.96
N GLY A 547 -3.66 12.17 21.17
CA GLY A 547 -4.26 12.81 20.00
C GLY A 547 -5.73 12.44 19.86
N SER A 548 -6.56 13.38 19.39
CA SER A 548 -8.01 13.17 19.33
C SER A 548 -8.42 12.06 18.36
N LEU A 549 -9.12 11.05 18.86
CA LEU A 549 -9.74 9.98 18.05
C LEU A 549 -11.16 10.34 17.56
N GLU A 550 -11.74 11.44 18.04
CA GLU A 550 -13.13 11.84 17.76
C GLU A 550 -13.31 12.57 16.41
N MET A 551 -12.25 12.64 15.60
CA MET A 551 -12.25 13.33 14.31
C MET A 551 -12.77 12.46 13.14
N GLY A 552 -13.23 11.25 13.44
CA GLY A 552 -13.72 10.27 12.47
C GLY A 552 -12.64 9.26 12.02
N LEU A 553 -13.06 8.26 11.26
CA LEU A 553 -12.22 7.10 10.86
C LEU A 553 -10.95 7.45 10.07
N TRP A 554 -10.93 8.62 9.44
CA TRP A 554 -9.92 9.00 8.45
C TRP A 554 -9.09 10.20 8.90
N ARG A 555 -9.11 10.54 10.19
CA ARG A 555 -8.36 11.67 10.74
C ARG A 555 -7.92 11.39 12.17
N LEU A 556 -6.70 11.79 12.51
CA LEU A 556 -6.19 11.81 13.88
C LEU A 556 -5.91 13.25 14.29
N GLY A 557 -6.11 13.57 15.57
CA GLY A 557 -5.63 14.83 16.13
C GLY A 557 -4.10 14.89 16.18
N ASP A 558 -3.54 16.04 15.78
CA ASP A 558 -2.09 16.30 15.71
C ASP A 558 -1.55 16.95 17.01
N GLU A 559 -2.18 16.68 18.16
CA GLU A 559 -1.73 17.21 19.44
C GLU A 559 -0.41 16.56 19.90
N ALA A 560 -0.18 15.29 19.56
CA ALA A 560 1.00 14.49 19.92
C ALA A 560 2.26 14.83 19.11
N LYS A 561 2.59 16.11 18.95
CA LYS A 561 3.76 16.54 18.16
C LYS A 561 5.05 15.98 18.75
N ALA A 562 5.70 15.09 18.00
CA ALA A 562 6.89 14.38 18.44
C ALA A 562 8.17 14.90 17.78
N VAL A 563 9.26 14.90 18.54
CA VAL A 563 10.58 15.38 18.11
C VAL A 563 11.67 14.46 18.67
N CYS A 564 12.63 14.09 17.83
CA CYS A 564 13.83 13.37 18.25
C CYS A 564 14.89 14.36 18.74
N LEU A 565 15.30 14.25 19.99
CA LEU A 565 16.28 15.15 20.62
C LEU A 565 17.71 14.60 20.52
N GLN A 566 17.87 13.27 20.56
CA GLN A 566 19.15 12.59 20.43
C GLN A 566 18.95 11.30 19.66
N PHE A 567 19.81 11.05 18.68
CA PHE A 567 19.92 9.75 18.01
C PHE A 567 21.38 9.51 17.63
N ASP A 568 22.05 8.64 18.39
CA ASP A 568 23.43 8.24 18.13
C ASP A 568 23.54 6.75 17.75
N GLU A 569 24.72 6.14 17.90
CA GLU A 569 24.95 4.73 17.57
C GLU A 569 24.23 3.77 18.53
N THR A 570 23.86 4.23 19.73
CA THR A 570 23.29 3.37 20.79
C THR A 570 22.16 3.99 21.59
N CYS A 571 21.90 5.29 21.46
CA CYS A 571 20.95 6.02 22.30
C CYS A 571 19.99 6.87 21.47
N PHE A 572 18.69 6.62 21.67
CA PHE A 572 17.60 7.48 21.21
C PHE A 572 17.00 8.24 22.41
N LEU A 573 16.69 9.52 22.24
CA LEU A 573 15.84 10.30 23.14
C LEU A 573 14.85 11.10 22.29
N GLY A 574 13.56 10.89 22.53
CA GLY A 574 12.48 11.64 21.88
C GLY A 574 11.50 12.23 22.89
N ARG A 575 10.73 13.22 22.44
CA ARG A 575 9.63 13.81 23.21
C ARG A 575 8.35 13.91 22.38
N HIS A 576 7.19 13.94 23.02
CA HIS A 576 5.93 14.43 22.42
C HIS A 576 5.11 15.25 23.43
N GLN A 577 4.14 16.02 22.93
CA GLN A 577 3.34 16.99 23.72
C GLN A 577 1.84 16.67 23.80
N GLY A 578 1.46 15.41 23.55
CA GLY A 578 0.05 15.03 23.35
C GLY A 578 -0.86 15.22 24.56
N TYR A 579 -0.29 15.29 25.77
CA TYR A 579 -1.03 15.48 27.02
C TYR A 579 -1.00 16.92 27.53
N GLY A 580 -0.60 17.89 26.69
CA GLY A 580 -0.42 19.29 27.07
C GLY A 580 0.93 19.59 27.75
N GLU A 581 1.68 18.55 28.12
CA GLU A 581 3.02 18.61 28.70
C GLU A 581 3.97 17.70 27.91
N ASN A 582 5.28 17.93 28.02
CA ASN A 582 6.27 17.07 27.39
C ASN A 582 6.36 15.71 28.09
N MET A 583 6.19 14.62 27.33
CA MET A 583 6.57 13.27 27.70
C MET A 583 7.84 12.90 26.95
N TYR A 584 8.76 12.20 27.61
CA TYR A 584 10.03 11.77 26.99
C TYR A 584 10.19 10.26 27.08
N ARG A 585 10.84 9.70 26.07
CA ARG A 585 11.33 8.33 26.09
C ARG A 585 12.79 8.29 25.67
N GLN A 586 13.61 7.63 26.47
CA GLN A 586 14.98 7.24 26.13
C GLN A 586 15.05 5.74 25.91
N VAL A 587 15.74 5.32 24.84
CA VAL A 587 16.05 3.91 24.59
C VAL A 587 17.54 3.78 24.35
N ARG A 588 18.19 2.88 25.07
CA ARG A 588 19.63 2.60 24.95
C ARG A 588 19.89 1.13 24.68
N VAL A 589 20.74 0.86 23.68
CA VAL A 589 21.31 -0.46 23.41
C VAL A 589 22.63 -0.57 24.15
N LEU A 590 22.63 -1.29 25.28
CA LEU A 590 23.82 -1.60 26.06
C LEU A 590 24.40 -2.95 25.61
N ASP A 591 25.50 -3.40 26.21
CA ASP A 591 26.15 -4.65 25.78
C ASP A 591 25.23 -5.86 25.88
N ASN A 592 24.46 -6.00 26.95
CA ASN A 592 23.57 -7.15 27.14
C ASN A 592 22.16 -6.75 27.53
N THR A 593 21.80 -5.47 27.37
CA THR A 593 20.54 -4.92 27.89
C THR A 593 19.97 -3.91 26.92
N ILE A 594 18.67 -3.96 26.68
CA ILE A 594 17.90 -2.84 26.13
C ILE A 594 17.29 -2.08 27.30
N GLU A 595 17.78 -0.87 27.56
CA GLU A 595 17.28 0.02 28.62
C GLU A 595 16.25 0.98 28.02
N ILE A 596 15.05 1.01 28.58
CA ILE A 596 13.95 1.90 28.17
C ILE A 596 13.57 2.76 29.38
N LYS A 597 13.52 4.08 29.20
CA LYS A 597 13.15 5.03 30.25
C LYS A 597 12.09 6.00 29.77
N ASP A 598 11.01 6.11 30.52
CA ASP A 598 9.99 7.14 30.30
C ASP A 598 10.13 8.23 31.36
N PHE A 599 9.90 9.48 30.96
CA PHE A 599 9.90 10.63 31.84
C PHE A 599 8.63 11.46 31.62
N TRP A 600 7.94 11.82 32.70
CA TRP A 600 6.69 12.58 32.66
C TRP A 600 6.59 13.58 33.83
N PRO A 601 5.79 14.65 33.72
CA PRO A 601 5.66 15.64 34.79
C PRO A 601 5.13 15.01 36.09
N SER A 602 5.66 15.42 37.24
CA SER A 602 5.21 14.86 38.52
C SER A 602 3.72 15.08 38.78
N GLY A 603 3.05 14.06 39.33
CA GLY A 603 1.61 14.10 39.65
C GLY A 603 0.68 13.70 38.50
N VAL A 604 1.20 13.36 37.33
CA VAL A 604 0.43 12.72 36.25
C VAL A 604 0.22 11.24 36.57
N ASP A 605 -1.00 10.75 36.38
CA ASP A 605 -1.36 9.32 36.52
C ASP A 605 -0.84 8.52 35.31
N PHE A 606 0.45 8.17 35.38
CA PHE A 606 1.18 7.51 34.32
C PHE A 606 1.17 5.98 34.48
N LYS A 607 0.95 5.26 33.38
CA LYS A 607 0.98 3.79 33.36
C LYS A 607 2.42 3.30 33.23
N THR A 608 2.89 2.47 34.14
CA THR A 608 4.29 2.04 34.21
C THR A 608 4.71 1.24 32.96
N LEU A 609 6.00 1.27 32.63
CA LEU A 609 6.58 0.47 31.54
C LEU A 609 6.32 -1.01 31.74
N LYS A 610 6.35 -1.50 32.99
CA LYS A 610 6.05 -2.89 33.30
C LYS A 610 4.61 -3.26 32.99
N GLU A 611 3.64 -2.42 33.38
CA GLU A 611 2.23 -2.63 33.06
C GLU A 611 1.98 -2.58 31.54
N GLN A 612 2.59 -1.62 30.84
CA GLN A 612 2.53 -1.56 29.39
C GLN A 612 3.09 -2.84 28.75
N TYR A 613 4.26 -3.29 29.18
CA TYR A 613 4.94 -4.47 28.64
C TYR A 613 4.15 -5.77 28.89
N ASP A 614 3.67 -5.95 30.12
CA ASP A 614 2.89 -7.14 30.48
C ASP A 614 1.56 -7.19 29.73
N SER A 615 0.94 -6.03 29.46
CA SER A 615 -0.30 -5.93 28.68
C SER A 615 -0.15 -6.27 27.19
N LEU A 616 1.07 -6.28 26.66
CA LEU A 616 1.36 -6.66 25.27
C LEU A 616 1.82 -8.11 25.11
N SER A 617 2.23 -8.76 26.20
CA SER A 617 2.62 -10.17 26.17
C SER A 617 1.41 -11.08 25.90
N GLU A 618 1.60 -12.21 25.22
CA GLU A 618 0.54 -13.15 24.78
C GLU A 618 -0.44 -13.60 25.88
N ARG A 619 -0.10 -13.41 27.17
CA ARG A 619 -0.96 -13.74 28.32
C ARG A 619 -1.83 -12.58 28.82
N GLY A 620 -1.60 -11.35 28.33
CA GLY A 620 -2.24 -10.12 28.79
C GLY A 620 -2.85 -9.23 27.70
N THR A 621 -2.72 -9.59 26.42
CA THR A 621 -3.19 -8.75 25.30
C THR A 621 -4.69 -8.47 25.34
N LEU A 622 -5.05 -7.19 25.45
CA LEU A 622 -6.41 -6.66 25.21
C LEU A 622 -6.83 -6.76 23.73
N LEU A 623 -5.87 -6.78 22.81
CA LEU A 623 -6.06 -6.90 21.35
C LEU A 623 -5.10 -7.94 20.78
N ARG A 624 -5.61 -8.85 19.93
CA ARG A 624 -4.76 -9.84 19.25
C ARG A 624 -3.99 -9.18 18.10
N PHE A 625 -2.84 -9.74 17.77
CA PHE A 625 -2.11 -9.36 16.56
C PHE A 625 -3.01 -9.54 15.32
N CYS A 626 -3.27 -8.45 14.60
CA CYS A 626 -4.04 -8.43 13.37
C CYS A 626 -3.46 -7.35 12.44
N PRO A 627 -2.36 -7.69 11.73
CA PRO A 627 -1.62 -6.70 10.93
C PRO A 627 -2.54 -6.07 9.90
N ALA A 628 -3.34 -6.85 9.19
CA ALA A 628 -4.34 -6.35 8.26
C ALA A 628 -5.53 -7.30 8.23
N TYR A 629 -6.70 -6.78 7.85
CA TYR A 629 -7.96 -7.46 7.57
C TYR A 629 -7.92 -8.98 7.75
N GLY A 630 -8.44 -9.42 8.90
CA GLY A 630 -8.74 -10.81 9.19
C GLY A 630 -9.97 -10.88 10.08
N VAL A 631 -10.67 -12.00 10.06
CA VAL A 631 -11.69 -12.28 11.06
C VAL A 631 -10.94 -12.57 12.36
N LEU A 632 -10.98 -11.67 13.35
CA LEU A 632 -10.61 -12.09 14.69
C LEU A 632 -11.57 -13.21 15.06
N CYS A 633 -11.05 -14.42 15.30
CA CYS A 633 -11.83 -15.46 15.94
C CYS A 633 -12.31 -14.91 17.29
N GLU A 634 -13.62 -14.72 17.42
CA GLU A 634 -14.27 -14.47 18.71
C GLU A 634 -13.77 -15.45 19.78
#